data_AF-A0A7K2PCY5-F1
#
_entry.id   AF-A0A7K2PCY5-F1
#
_cell.length_a   1.000
_cell.length_b   1.000
_cell.length_c   1.000
_cell.angle_alpha   90.00
_cell.angle_beta   90.00
_cell.angle_gamma   90.00
#
_symmetry.space_group_name_H-M   'P 1'
#
loop_
_entity.id
_entity.type
_entity.pdbx_description
1 polymer ?
#
loop_
_entity_poly.entity_id
_entity_poly.type
_entity_poly.pdbx_seq_one_letter_code
_entity_poly.pdbx_strand_id
1 'polypeptide(L)'
;MHDDRSLVEARLKRVLDERVRPALYPESVPLDVAVWNAPGEPVPVEEGLAAEPRPIEVGARWGAPWGTSWFRVTGTVPKEWAGKTVEAILDLGFDENMPGFQCEGLVYRPDGTPVKGLNPRNQWVRIGAPVEGGEEVRLHVEAASNPVILDYHPFVPTQLGDKETAGSEPQYTLTRMDLAVLDETVWNLVLDLEVLGELMAELPVESPRRWEILRAVDKALDAIDLQDVGGTAEQARSRLTGVLAAPAVPSAHRISAVGHAHIDSAWLWPLRETVRKVARTTSNMTALLEDEPDFVFAMSQAQQWAWVRDHRPEVWARVKKAVADGRFVPAGGMWVESDTNMPGSEAMARQFVHGKRFFLDEFGVENDEAWLPDTFGFAAGLPQIIKAAGAKYLLTQKISWSQTNKFPHHTFRWEG
;
A
#
# COMPACT_ATOMS: atom_id res chain seq x y z
N MET A 1 -2.25 25.35 36.96
CA MET A 1 -1.67 24.75 35.74
C MET A 1 -2.40 25.38 34.58
N HIS A 2 -1.70 26.03 33.65
CA HIS A 2 -2.34 26.61 32.47
C HIS A 2 -2.56 25.49 31.45
N ASP A 3 -3.75 25.45 30.83
CA ASP A 3 -4.02 24.57 29.70
C ASP A 3 -3.35 25.17 28.46
N ASP A 4 -2.22 24.58 28.06
CA ASP A 4 -1.43 24.91 26.87
C ASP A 4 -1.51 23.82 25.79
N ARG A 5 -2.45 22.87 25.92
CA ARG A 5 -2.55 21.69 25.05
C ARG A 5 -2.63 22.04 23.58
N SER A 6 -3.48 23.00 23.21
CA SER A 6 -3.65 23.40 21.81
C SER A 6 -2.36 23.97 21.20
N LEU A 7 -1.51 24.60 22.01
CA LEU A 7 -0.21 25.10 21.57
C LEU A 7 0.77 23.96 21.29
N VAL A 8 0.81 22.95 22.17
CA VAL A 8 1.66 21.77 22.00
C VAL A 8 1.19 20.92 20.81
N GLU A 9 -0.11 20.69 20.66
CA GLU A 9 -0.69 19.96 19.53
C GLU A 9 -0.38 20.65 18.19
N ALA A 10 -0.56 21.98 18.12
CA ALA A 10 -0.21 22.76 16.93
C ALA A 10 1.31 22.75 16.66
N ARG A 11 2.14 22.82 17.71
CA ARG A 11 3.60 22.73 17.59
C ARG A 11 4.02 21.35 17.08
N LEU A 12 3.45 20.27 17.60
CA LEU A 12 3.71 18.90 17.15
C LEU A 12 3.47 18.80 15.65
N LYS A 13 2.27 19.16 15.19
CA LYS A 13 1.92 19.10 13.77
C LYS A 13 2.94 19.87 12.92
N ARG A 14 3.20 21.14 13.28
CA ARG A 14 4.12 22.00 12.53
C ARG A 14 5.55 21.45 12.50
N VAL A 15 6.08 21.02 13.63
CA VAL A 15 7.46 20.51 13.72
C VAL A 15 7.58 19.18 12.97
N LEU A 16 6.61 18.28 13.12
CA LEU A 16 6.58 17.00 12.42
C LEU A 16 6.58 17.20 10.89
N ASP A 17 5.66 18.02 10.38
CA ASP A 17 5.45 18.22 8.95
C ASP A 17 6.56 19.06 8.31
N GLU A 18 6.99 20.15 8.96
CA GLU A 18 7.87 21.15 8.34
C GLU A 18 9.36 20.97 8.70
N ARG A 19 9.71 20.12 9.67
CA ARG A 19 11.09 19.97 10.14
C ARG A 19 11.54 18.51 10.26
N VAL A 20 10.78 17.66 10.93
CA VAL A 20 11.20 16.27 11.19
C VAL A 20 11.08 15.41 9.93
N ARG A 21 9.91 15.35 9.27
CA ARG A 21 9.76 14.58 8.01
C ARG A 21 10.73 15.04 6.90
N PRO A 22 10.94 16.35 6.66
CA PRO A 22 11.90 16.79 5.65
C PRO A 22 13.34 16.35 5.93
N ALA A 23 13.71 16.10 7.20
CA ALA A 23 15.04 15.65 7.59
C ALA A 23 15.28 14.15 7.41
N LEU A 24 14.28 13.38 6.95
CA LEU A 24 14.35 11.92 6.78
C LEU A 24 15.49 11.46 5.86
N TYR A 25 15.79 12.27 4.84
CA TYR A 25 16.81 12.00 3.84
C TYR A 25 17.85 13.14 3.85
N PRO A 26 18.83 13.12 4.76
CA PRO A 26 19.78 14.23 4.94
C PRO A 26 20.76 14.38 3.76
N GLU A 27 21.01 13.30 3.01
CA GLU A 27 21.91 13.26 1.87
C GLU A 27 21.24 12.56 0.69
N SER A 28 21.35 13.14 -0.51
CA SER A 28 20.89 12.51 -1.74
C SER A 28 21.75 12.89 -2.94
N VAL A 29 21.77 12.00 -3.94
CA VAL A 29 22.39 12.23 -5.26
C VAL A 29 21.41 11.80 -6.35
N PRO A 30 21.33 12.53 -7.47
CA PRO A 30 20.42 12.18 -8.56
C PRO A 30 20.83 10.87 -9.23
N LEU A 31 19.83 10.12 -9.69
CA LEU A 31 19.99 8.93 -10.53
C LEU A 31 19.86 9.29 -12.01
N ASP A 32 20.56 8.55 -12.87
CA ASP A 32 20.35 8.61 -14.31
C ASP A 32 19.07 7.86 -14.68
N VAL A 33 18.22 8.48 -15.50
CA VAL A 33 16.93 7.88 -15.90
C VAL A 33 16.77 7.90 -17.41
N ALA A 34 16.27 6.79 -17.92
CA ALA A 34 15.84 6.64 -19.31
C ALA A 34 14.45 6.02 -19.34
N VAL A 35 13.66 6.33 -20.36
CA VAL A 35 12.31 5.80 -20.55
C VAL A 35 12.12 5.21 -21.94
N TRP A 36 11.43 4.08 -21.98
CA TRP A 36 10.82 3.53 -23.19
C TRP A 36 9.30 3.49 -23.01
N ASN A 37 8.53 3.82 -24.04
CA ASN A 37 7.07 3.77 -23.98
C ASN A 37 6.60 2.56 -24.78
N ALA A 38 5.87 1.66 -24.14
CA ALA A 38 5.32 0.49 -24.80
C ALA A 38 4.28 0.90 -25.85
N PRO A 39 4.22 0.20 -26.99
CA PRO A 39 3.24 0.48 -28.02
C PRO A 39 1.85 -0.02 -27.61
N GLY A 40 0.97 0.92 -27.25
CA GLY A 40 -0.46 0.63 -27.06
C GLY A 40 -0.81 -0.07 -25.75
N GLU A 41 -0.61 -1.40 -25.67
CA GLU A 41 -0.95 -2.21 -24.49
C GLU A 41 0.28 -2.52 -23.62
N PRO A 42 0.09 -2.91 -22.34
CA PRO A 42 1.17 -3.48 -21.54
C PRO A 42 1.81 -4.69 -22.24
N VAL A 43 3.13 -4.75 -22.22
CA VAL A 43 3.93 -5.83 -22.81
C VAL A 43 4.37 -6.85 -21.75
N PRO A 44 4.78 -8.06 -22.13
CA PRO A 44 5.45 -8.98 -21.21
C PRO A 44 6.68 -8.34 -20.53
N VAL A 45 6.98 -8.76 -19.30
CA VAL A 45 8.08 -8.20 -18.49
C VAL A 45 9.43 -8.30 -19.22
N GLU A 46 9.71 -9.44 -19.85
CA GLU A 46 10.94 -9.66 -20.61
C GLU A 46 11.14 -8.66 -21.75
N GLU A 47 10.06 -8.29 -22.46
CA GLU A 47 10.12 -7.30 -23.53
C GLU A 47 10.40 -5.90 -22.97
N GLY A 48 9.74 -5.53 -21.86
CA GLY A 48 9.96 -4.26 -21.18
C GLY A 48 11.37 -4.09 -20.62
N LEU A 49 11.96 -5.16 -20.08
CA LEU A 49 13.34 -5.18 -19.60
C LEU A 49 14.37 -5.10 -20.75
N ALA A 50 14.06 -5.72 -21.89
CA ALA A 50 14.92 -5.73 -23.07
C ALA A 50 14.81 -4.46 -23.93
N ALA A 51 13.78 -3.64 -23.70
CA ALA A 51 13.55 -2.43 -24.47
C ALA A 51 14.73 -1.46 -24.41
N GLU A 52 14.94 -0.71 -25.50
CA GLU A 52 15.97 0.33 -25.57
C GLU A 52 15.38 1.69 -25.18
N PRO A 53 15.62 2.20 -23.95
CA PRO A 53 15.07 3.47 -23.52
C PRO A 53 15.91 4.64 -23.99
N ARG A 54 15.29 5.81 -24.09
CA ARG A 54 15.95 7.11 -24.33
C ARG A 54 16.05 7.91 -23.03
N PRO A 55 17.09 8.75 -22.84
CA PRO A 55 17.21 9.58 -21.64
C PRO A 55 15.96 10.42 -21.36
N ILE A 56 15.63 10.60 -20.08
CA ILE A 56 14.59 11.51 -19.60
C ILE A 56 15.08 12.18 -18.31
N GLU A 57 14.78 13.47 -18.16
CA GLU A 57 15.16 14.25 -16.99
C GLU A 57 13.98 14.38 -16.01
N VAL A 58 14.31 14.53 -14.72
CA VAL A 58 13.34 14.99 -13.72
C VAL A 58 12.77 16.34 -14.15
N GLY A 59 11.45 16.51 -14.04
CA GLY A 59 10.68 17.64 -14.56
C GLY A 59 10.08 17.40 -15.94
N ALA A 60 10.45 16.33 -16.64
CA ALA A 60 9.86 15.99 -17.93
C ALA A 60 8.45 15.37 -17.78
N ARG A 61 7.56 15.69 -18.73
CA ARG A 61 6.23 15.07 -18.81
C ARG A 61 6.29 13.68 -19.42
N TRP A 62 5.49 12.74 -18.91
CA TRP A 62 5.42 11.36 -19.40
C TRP A 62 4.01 10.76 -19.24
N GLY A 63 3.80 9.59 -19.85
CA GLY A 63 2.62 8.75 -19.63
C GLY A 63 1.34 9.24 -20.30
N ALA A 64 1.06 8.76 -21.52
CA ALA A 64 -0.26 8.93 -22.13
C ALA A 64 -1.33 8.13 -21.34
N PRO A 65 -2.60 8.55 -21.32
CA PRO A 65 -3.62 7.83 -20.57
C PRO A 65 -3.68 6.34 -20.92
N TRP A 66 -3.67 5.50 -19.87
CA TRP A 66 -3.65 4.03 -19.93
C TRP A 66 -2.41 3.41 -20.56
N GLY A 67 -1.38 4.22 -20.84
CA GLY A 67 -0.10 3.81 -21.37
C GLY A 67 0.74 3.02 -20.37
N THR A 68 1.83 2.45 -20.90
CA THR A 68 2.86 1.79 -20.10
C THR A 68 4.22 2.34 -20.50
N SER A 69 4.98 2.79 -19.52
CA SER A 69 6.35 3.26 -19.70
C SER A 69 7.29 2.40 -18.87
N TRP A 70 8.39 1.97 -19.47
CA TRP A 70 9.47 1.29 -18.76
C TRP A 70 10.59 2.27 -18.51
N PHE A 71 10.80 2.61 -17.24
CA PHE A 71 11.95 3.42 -16.84
C PHE A 71 13.13 2.51 -16.51
N ARG A 72 14.32 2.89 -16.95
CA ARG A 72 15.58 2.34 -16.48
C ARG A 72 16.27 3.40 -15.62
N VAL A 73 16.49 3.07 -14.36
CA VAL A 73 17.07 3.95 -13.34
C VAL A 73 18.43 3.38 -12.95
N THR A 74 19.48 4.18 -13.09
CA THR A 74 20.86 3.76 -12.85
C THR A 74 21.66 4.77 -12.04
N GLY A 75 22.63 4.28 -11.28
CA GLY A 75 23.62 5.11 -10.59
C GLY A 75 24.52 4.26 -9.72
N THR A 76 25.34 4.89 -8.90
CA THR A 76 26.29 4.22 -8.03
C THR A 76 26.17 4.81 -6.63
N VAL A 77 26.11 3.95 -5.61
CA VAL A 77 26.11 4.40 -4.21
C VAL A 77 27.44 5.11 -3.92
N PRO A 78 27.45 6.37 -3.45
CA PRO A 78 28.68 7.06 -3.06
C PRO A 78 29.48 6.28 -2.00
N LYS A 79 30.81 6.29 -2.10
CA LYS A 79 31.68 5.51 -1.19
C LYS A 79 31.64 6.02 0.24
N GLU A 80 31.40 7.32 0.41
CA GLU A 80 31.20 7.99 1.70
C GLU A 80 29.94 7.54 2.44
N TRP A 81 29.02 6.81 1.77
CA TRP A 81 27.81 6.28 2.39
C TRP A 81 27.97 4.86 2.94
N ALA A 82 29.18 4.28 2.87
CA ALA A 82 29.49 2.99 3.47
C ALA A 82 29.02 2.93 4.94
N GLY A 83 28.32 1.85 5.31
CA GLY A 83 27.76 1.65 6.64
C GLY A 83 26.38 2.28 6.87
N LYS A 84 25.84 3.06 5.93
CA LYS A 84 24.52 3.69 6.05
C LYS A 84 23.41 2.85 5.41
N THR A 85 22.16 3.19 5.69
CA THR A 85 21.00 2.66 4.97
C THR A 85 20.67 3.56 3.79
N VAL A 86 20.57 2.99 2.60
CA VAL A 86 20.38 3.74 1.34
C VAL A 86 19.15 3.23 0.60
N GLU A 87 18.35 4.17 0.10
CA GLU A 87 17.14 3.92 -0.65
C GLU A 87 17.15 4.70 -1.97
N ALA A 88 16.55 4.13 -3.01
CA ALA A 88 16.20 4.86 -4.22
C ALA A 88 14.79 5.45 -4.05
N ILE A 89 14.67 6.77 -4.14
CA ILE A 89 13.40 7.50 -4.08
C ILE A 89 12.94 7.80 -5.51
N LEU A 90 11.85 7.13 -5.90
CA LEU A 90 11.34 7.07 -7.26
C LEU A 90 9.92 7.64 -7.28
N ASP A 91 9.80 8.95 -7.49
CA ASP A 91 8.53 9.65 -7.62
C ASP A 91 8.20 9.87 -9.10
N LEU A 92 7.17 9.15 -9.56
CA LEU A 92 6.69 9.17 -10.93
C LEU A 92 5.80 10.39 -11.23
N GLY A 93 5.64 11.32 -10.29
CA GLY A 93 4.72 12.45 -10.39
C GLY A 93 3.40 12.21 -9.69
N PHE A 94 3.47 11.62 -8.50
CA PHE A 94 2.31 11.21 -7.73
C PHE A 94 1.55 12.40 -7.10
N ASP A 95 0.22 12.35 -7.11
CA ASP A 95 -0.64 13.10 -6.18
C ASP A 95 -0.79 12.29 -4.88
N GLU A 96 -0.30 12.80 -3.75
CA GLU A 96 -0.33 12.12 -2.45
C GLU A 96 -1.75 11.73 -1.98
N ASN A 97 -2.80 12.40 -2.49
CA ASN A 97 -4.18 12.20 -2.09
C ASN A 97 -4.93 11.12 -2.90
N MET A 98 -4.31 10.54 -3.94
CA MET A 98 -4.97 9.57 -4.83
C MET A 98 -4.24 8.23 -4.94
N PRO A 99 -3.91 7.54 -3.82
CA PRO A 99 -3.27 6.23 -3.89
C PRO A 99 -4.20 5.21 -4.57
N GLY A 100 -3.68 4.50 -5.58
CA GLY A 100 -4.42 3.48 -6.31
C GLY A 100 -5.32 3.97 -7.44
N PHE A 101 -5.40 5.29 -7.70
CA PHE A 101 -6.28 5.88 -8.72
C PHE A 101 -5.55 6.74 -9.77
N GLN A 102 -4.24 6.57 -9.90
CA GLN A 102 -3.37 7.35 -10.79
C GLN A 102 -2.22 6.48 -11.31
N CYS A 103 -1.13 7.11 -11.78
CA CYS A 103 0.08 6.38 -12.13
C CYS A 103 0.60 5.53 -10.97
N GLU A 104 1.14 4.36 -11.33
CA GLU A 104 1.65 3.37 -10.38
C GLU A 104 2.81 2.62 -11.05
N GLY A 105 3.73 2.06 -10.26
CA GLY A 105 4.91 1.36 -10.80
C GLY A 105 5.10 -0.02 -10.22
N LEU A 106 5.70 -0.95 -10.95
CA LEU A 106 6.31 -2.16 -10.39
C LEU A 106 7.81 -2.14 -10.69
N VAL A 107 8.63 -2.20 -9.64
CA VAL A 107 10.08 -2.18 -9.76
C VAL A 107 10.61 -3.60 -9.94
N TYR A 108 11.52 -3.76 -10.89
CA TYR A 108 12.23 -5.00 -11.20
C TYR A 108 13.73 -4.79 -11.13
N ARG A 109 14.45 -5.84 -10.76
CA ARG A 109 15.89 -5.98 -11.00
C ARG A 109 16.15 -6.33 -12.46
N PRO A 110 17.40 -6.21 -12.96
CA PRO A 110 17.74 -6.53 -14.35
C PRO A 110 17.47 -7.98 -14.76
N ASP A 111 17.42 -8.89 -13.79
CA ASP A 111 17.12 -10.31 -13.99
C ASP A 111 15.61 -10.63 -14.02
N GLY A 112 14.76 -9.61 -13.91
CA GLY A 112 13.29 -9.75 -13.87
C GLY A 112 12.72 -10.09 -12.49
N THR A 113 13.55 -10.09 -11.44
CA THR A 113 13.04 -10.27 -10.07
C THR A 113 12.19 -9.06 -9.68
N PRO A 114 10.90 -9.23 -9.32
CA PRO A 114 10.06 -8.15 -8.84
C PRO A 114 10.55 -7.73 -7.45
N VAL A 115 10.67 -6.42 -7.23
CA VAL A 115 11.12 -5.84 -5.96
C VAL A 115 9.90 -5.40 -5.16
N LYS A 116 9.24 -4.35 -5.64
CA LYS A 116 8.22 -3.60 -4.89
C LYS A 116 7.40 -2.73 -5.83
N GLY A 117 6.13 -2.52 -5.53
CA GLY A 117 5.22 -1.63 -6.27
C GLY A 117 5.25 -0.19 -5.75
N LEU A 118 5.40 0.79 -6.65
CA LEU A 118 5.40 2.21 -6.37
C LEU A 118 3.99 2.80 -6.41
N ASN A 119 3.71 3.68 -5.45
CA ASN A 119 2.51 4.51 -5.37
C ASN A 119 2.82 5.76 -4.51
N PRO A 120 1.92 6.74 -4.40
CA PRO A 120 2.20 8.00 -3.70
C PRO A 120 2.65 7.83 -2.24
N ARG A 121 2.22 6.77 -1.56
CA ARG A 121 2.59 6.47 -0.16
C ARG A 121 3.71 5.43 -0.04
N ASN A 122 4.33 5.06 -1.16
CA ASN A 122 5.33 4.02 -1.25
C ASN A 122 6.29 4.26 -2.42
N GLN A 123 7.16 5.27 -2.28
CA GLN A 123 8.02 5.76 -3.37
C GLN A 123 9.47 5.28 -3.27
N TRP A 124 9.80 4.48 -2.24
CA TRP A 124 11.17 4.09 -1.95
C TRP A 124 11.45 2.61 -2.24
N VAL A 125 12.68 2.33 -2.64
CA VAL A 125 13.24 0.98 -2.84
C VAL A 125 14.55 0.85 -2.08
N ARG A 126 14.64 -0.11 -1.15
CA ARG A 126 15.88 -0.36 -0.41
C ARG A 126 16.99 -0.83 -1.34
N ILE A 127 18.15 -0.16 -1.27
CA ILE A 127 19.38 -0.59 -1.96
C ILE A 127 20.23 -1.46 -1.03
N GLY A 128 20.43 -1.01 0.21
CA GLY A 128 21.13 -1.78 1.25
C GLY A 128 21.00 -1.16 2.64
N ALA A 129 21.18 -2.00 3.66
CA ALA A 129 21.13 -1.65 5.07
C ALA A 129 21.99 -2.65 5.87
N PRO A 130 23.30 -2.39 6.07
CA PRO A 130 24.07 -1.28 5.52
C PRO A 130 24.50 -1.50 4.05
N VAL A 131 24.91 -0.42 3.38
CA VAL A 131 25.66 -0.49 2.11
C VAL A 131 27.17 -0.55 2.35
N GLU A 132 27.92 -1.13 1.41
CA GLU A 132 29.39 -1.11 1.35
C GLU A 132 29.95 0.19 0.75
N GLY A 133 29.18 0.86 -0.11
CA GLY A 133 29.61 2.00 -0.90
C GLY A 133 30.26 1.58 -2.22
N GLY A 134 29.81 2.17 -3.34
CA GLY A 134 30.24 1.82 -4.69
C GLY A 134 29.37 0.77 -5.38
N GLU A 135 28.29 0.31 -4.76
CA GLU A 135 27.33 -0.60 -5.40
C GLU A 135 26.68 0.06 -6.62
N GLU A 136 26.64 -0.70 -7.72
CA GLU A 136 25.94 -0.30 -8.93
C GLU A 136 24.43 -0.56 -8.76
N VAL A 137 23.65 0.51 -8.85
CA VAL A 137 22.19 0.46 -8.83
C VAL A 137 21.69 0.40 -10.26
N ARG A 138 20.89 -0.63 -10.57
CA ARG A 138 20.11 -0.70 -11.81
C ARG A 138 18.73 -1.26 -11.52
N LEU A 139 17.72 -0.42 -11.67
CA LEU A 139 16.32 -0.77 -11.49
C LEU A 139 15.55 -0.51 -12.78
N HIS A 140 14.51 -1.31 -13.02
CA HIS A 140 13.52 -1.07 -14.06
C HIS A 140 12.17 -0.83 -13.41
N VAL A 141 11.40 0.13 -13.92
CA VAL A 141 10.06 0.43 -13.41
C VAL A 141 9.04 0.24 -14.53
N GLU A 142 8.19 -0.78 -14.42
CA GLU A 142 6.97 -0.90 -15.23
C GLU A 142 5.95 0.11 -14.69
N ALA A 143 5.86 1.29 -15.30
CA ALA A 143 4.98 2.36 -14.90
C ALA A 143 3.69 2.37 -15.72
N ALA A 144 2.56 2.28 -15.02
CA ALA A 144 1.21 2.50 -15.56
C ALA A 144 0.89 3.99 -15.50
N SER A 145 0.47 4.60 -16.60
CA SER A 145 -0.05 5.97 -16.62
C SER A 145 -1.58 5.97 -16.60
N ASN A 146 -2.15 5.45 -15.52
CA ASN A 146 -3.61 5.37 -15.34
C ASN A 146 -4.19 6.76 -15.12
N PRO A 147 -5.09 7.27 -15.97
CA PRO A 147 -5.69 8.58 -15.75
C PRO A 147 -6.53 8.63 -14.47
N VAL A 148 -6.60 9.82 -13.89
CA VAL A 148 -7.52 10.10 -12.78
C VAL A 148 -8.95 10.20 -13.32
N ILE A 149 -9.74 9.14 -13.12
CA ILE A 149 -11.15 9.08 -13.57
C ILE A 149 -12.10 9.75 -12.58
N LEU A 150 -11.80 9.66 -11.29
CA LEU A 150 -12.65 10.13 -10.21
C LEU A 150 -11.88 11.21 -9.44
N ASP A 151 -11.87 12.40 -10.04
CA ASP A 151 -11.17 13.60 -9.54
C ASP A 151 -11.94 14.25 -8.36
N TYR A 152 -11.45 15.37 -7.84
CA TYR A 152 -12.08 16.15 -6.75
C TYR A 152 -13.55 16.53 -7.01
N HIS A 153 -14.00 16.48 -8.27
CA HIS A 153 -15.41 16.54 -8.66
C HIS A 153 -15.87 15.17 -9.21
N PRO A 154 -16.36 14.27 -8.33
CA PRO A 154 -16.60 12.89 -8.69
C PRO A 154 -17.82 12.74 -9.62
N PHE A 155 -17.85 11.65 -10.38
CA PHE A 155 -18.99 11.20 -11.21
C PHE A 155 -19.41 12.13 -12.36
N VAL A 156 -18.45 12.84 -12.96
CA VAL A 156 -18.66 13.58 -14.22
C VAL A 156 -18.35 12.70 -15.43
N PRO A 157 -19.06 12.84 -16.56
CA PRO A 157 -18.69 12.16 -17.81
C PRO A 157 -17.26 12.49 -18.22
N THR A 158 -16.51 11.49 -18.67
CA THR A 158 -15.12 11.63 -19.12
C THR A 158 -14.86 10.90 -20.43
N GLN A 159 -13.97 11.44 -21.26
CA GLN A 159 -13.47 10.82 -22.49
C GLN A 159 -12.32 9.83 -22.24
N LEU A 160 -11.92 9.66 -20.98
CA LEU A 160 -10.83 8.77 -20.61
C LEU A 160 -11.25 7.29 -20.54
N GLY A 161 -12.52 6.96 -20.71
CA GLY A 161 -12.99 5.56 -20.64
C GLY A 161 -12.65 4.70 -21.87
N ASP A 162 -12.35 5.32 -23.01
CA ASP A 162 -12.01 4.64 -24.27
C ASP A 162 -10.66 5.13 -24.80
N LYS A 163 -9.86 4.21 -25.36
CA LYS A 163 -8.56 4.53 -25.96
C LYS A 163 -8.68 5.49 -27.14
N GLU A 164 -9.74 5.39 -27.92
CA GLU A 164 -9.95 6.26 -29.09
C GLU A 164 -10.19 7.71 -28.69
N THR A 165 -10.74 7.94 -27.49
CA THR A 165 -11.11 9.28 -26.99
C THR A 165 -10.17 9.82 -25.92
N ALA A 166 -9.37 8.97 -25.26
CA ALA A 166 -8.49 9.38 -24.17
C ALA A 166 -7.32 10.28 -24.63
N GLY A 167 -6.96 10.22 -25.91
CA GLY A 167 -5.83 10.96 -26.47
C GLY A 167 -4.46 10.38 -26.07
N SER A 168 -3.41 11.12 -26.39
CA SER A 168 -2.01 10.67 -26.23
C SER A 168 -1.15 11.62 -25.40
N GLU A 169 -1.75 12.70 -24.86
CA GLU A 169 -0.99 13.71 -24.15
C GLU A 169 -0.45 13.16 -22.82
N PRO A 170 0.83 13.38 -22.50
CA PRO A 170 1.42 13.01 -21.22
C PRO A 170 0.66 13.60 -20.02
N GLN A 171 0.33 12.79 -19.02
CA GLN A 171 -0.48 13.21 -17.87
C GLN A 171 0.33 13.49 -16.61
N TYR A 172 1.56 12.96 -16.54
CA TYR A 172 2.41 13.01 -15.35
C TYR A 172 3.68 13.78 -15.61
N THR A 173 4.32 14.26 -14.54
CA THR A 173 5.63 14.90 -14.57
C THR A 173 6.54 14.14 -13.62
N LEU A 174 7.69 13.67 -14.09
CA LEU A 174 8.65 12.98 -13.24
C LEU A 174 9.18 13.95 -12.18
N THR A 175 9.02 13.68 -10.89
CA THR A 175 9.28 14.68 -9.82
C THR A 175 10.55 14.42 -9.03
N ARG A 176 10.94 13.15 -8.80
CA ARG A 176 12.14 12.82 -8.04
C ARG A 176 12.71 11.46 -8.40
N MET A 177 14.02 11.38 -8.60
CA MET A 177 14.75 10.17 -8.95
C MET A 177 16.14 10.21 -8.32
N ASP A 178 16.23 9.85 -7.05
CA ASP A 178 17.46 10.02 -6.25
C ASP A 178 17.87 8.72 -5.56
N LEU A 179 19.16 8.53 -5.34
CA LEU A 179 19.64 7.75 -4.20
C LEU A 179 19.71 8.65 -2.99
N ALA A 180 19.24 8.16 -1.85
CA ALA A 180 19.21 8.91 -0.61
C ALA A 180 19.62 8.04 0.57
N VAL A 181 20.31 8.65 1.53
CA VAL A 181 20.57 8.06 2.84
C VAL A 181 19.31 8.17 3.67
N LEU A 182 18.79 7.06 4.18
CA LEU A 182 17.72 7.06 5.18
C LEU A 182 18.32 7.28 6.57
N ASP A 183 17.90 8.34 7.27
CA ASP A 183 18.13 8.45 8.70
C ASP A 183 17.07 7.65 9.46
N GLU A 184 17.41 6.43 9.86
CA GLU A 184 16.50 5.54 10.60
C GLU A 184 16.08 6.10 11.96
N THR A 185 16.92 6.92 12.60
CA THR A 185 16.57 7.51 13.90
C THR A 185 15.49 8.57 13.71
N VAL A 186 15.63 9.41 12.68
CA VAL A 186 14.60 10.39 12.30
C VAL A 186 13.34 9.68 11.83
N TRP A 187 13.45 8.62 11.04
CA TRP A 187 12.31 7.79 10.62
C TRP A 187 11.50 7.27 11.82
N ASN A 188 12.19 6.67 12.80
CA ASN A 188 11.54 6.20 14.02
C ASN A 188 10.92 7.35 14.83
N LEU A 189 11.59 8.52 14.91
CA LEU A 189 11.04 9.69 15.59
C LEU A 189 9.75 10.19 14.92
N VAL A 190 9.67 10.18 13.58
CA VAL A 190 8.43 10.52 12.86
C VAL A 190 7.30 9.60 13.30
N LEU A 191 7.52 8.28 13.31
CA LEU A 191 6.52 7.30 13.72
C LEU A 191 6.11 7.46 15.19
N ASP A 192 7.09 7.63 16.08
CA ASP A 192 6.85 7.81 17.52
C ASP A 192 5.95 9.03 17.78
N LEU A 193 6.24 10.17 17.12
CA LEU A 193 5.48 11.40 17.24
C LEU A 193 4.10 11.32 16.59
N GLU A 194 3.98 10.67 15.44
CA GLU A 194 2.72 10.47 14.72
C GLU A 194 1.75 9.61 15.54
N VAL A 195 2.19 8.41 15.95
CA VAL A 195 1.37 7.47 16.73
C VAL A 195 0.91 8.08 18.06
N LEU A 196 1.82 8.75 18.79
CA LEU A 196 1.46 9.40 20.04
C LEU A 196 0.56 10.61 19.81
N GLY A 197 0.77 11.37 18.75
CA GLY A 197 -0.07 12.51 18.37
C GLY A 197 -1.52 12.08 18.08
N GLU A 198 -1.69 11.04 17.27
CA GLU A 198 -2.99 10.46 16.94
C GLU A 198 -3.66 9.85 18.17
N LEU A 199 -2.95 9.02 18.94
CA LEU A 199 -3.49 8.45 20.17
C LEU A 199 -3.95 9.54 21.16
N MET A 200 -3.14 10.59 21.32
CA MET A 200 -3.48 11.71 22.20
C MET A 200 -4.76 12.43 21.76
N ALA A 201 -4.99 12.57 20.45
CA ALA A 201 -6.19 13.22 19.91
C ALA A 201 -7.47 12.41 20.23
N GLU A 202 -7.39 11.08 20.15
CA GLU A 202 -8.50 10.14 20.40
C GLU A 202 -8.85 9.96 21.88
N LEU A 203 -7.91 10.26 22.80
CA LEU A 203 -8.15 10.14 24.23
C LEU A 203 -9.02 11.29 24.78
N PRO A 204 -9.89 11.04 25.79
CA PRO A 204 -10.64 12.10 26.46
C PRO A 204 -9.72 13.20 27.01
N VAL A 205 -10.17 14.46 26.93
CA VAL A 205 -9.39 15.63 27.38
C VAL A 205 -9.00 15.56 28.85
N GLU A 206 -9.91 15.04 29.68
CA GLU A 206 -9.70 14.88 31.13
C GLU A 206 -8.86 13.63 31.48
N SER A 207 -8.45 12.83 30.50
CA SER A 207 -7.70 11.60 30.73
C SER A 207 -6.27 11.90 31.20
N PRO A 208 -5.81 11.35 32.34
CA PRO A 208 -4.43 11.49 32.78
C PRO A 208 -3.43 11.04 31.71
N ARG A 209 -3.77 9.95 31.00
CA ARG A 209 -2.96 9.38 29.93
C ARG A 209 -2.72 10.37 28.79
N ARG A 210 -3.73 11.18 28.42
CA ARG A 210 -3.59 12.21 27.38
C ARG A 210 -2.56 13.25 27.80
N TRP A 211 -2.61 13.71 29.05
CA TRP A 211 -1.69 14.72 29.59
C TRP A 211 -0.27 14.19 29.75
N GLU A 212 -0.09 12.92 30.12
CA GLU A 212 1.22 12.27 30.14
C GLU A 212 1.87 12.27 28.75
N ILE A 213 1.11 11.87 27.72
CA ILE A 213 1.58 11.88 26.33
C ILE A 213 1.89 13.32 25.89
N LEU A 214 0.99 14.27 26.13
CA LEU A 214 1.17 15.67 25.78
C LEU A 214 2.48 16.24 26.35
N ARG A 215 2.78 15.97 27.62
CA ARG A 215 4.02 16.44 28.26
C ARG A 215 5.26 15.71 27.79
N ALA A 216 5.15 14.42 27.44
CA ALA A 216 6.26 13.69 26.83
C ALA A 216 6.60 14.23 25.43
N VAL A 217 5.57 14.47 24.62
CA VAL A 217 5.69 15.11 23.30
C VAL A 217 6.30 16.49 23.41
N ASP A 218 5.81 17.36 24.31
CA ASP A 218 6.35 18.71 24.50
C ASP A 218 7.86 18.69 24.83
N LYS A 219 8.27 17.79 25.74
CA LYS A 219 9.68 17.58 26.09
C LYS A 219 10.50 16.99 24.93
N ALA A 220 9.92 16.12 24.11
CA ALA A 220 10.57 15.61 22.92
C ALA A 220 10.81 16.74 21.92
N LEU A 221 9.79 17.57 21.65
CA LEU A 221 9.88 18.72 20.76
C LEU A 221 10.86 19.80 21.26
N ASP A 222 11.05 19.93 22.57
CA ASP A 222 12.09 20.80 23.17
C ASP A 222 13.51 20.24 23.01
N ALA A 223 13.65 18.93 22.87
CA ALA A 223 14.94 18.26 22.69
C ALA A 223 15.40 18.24 21.23
N ILE A 224 14.54 18.56 20.27
CA ILE A 224 14.89 18.62 18.84
C ILE A 224 15.55 19.97 18.55
N ASP A 225 16.80 19.95 18.08
CA ASP A 225 17.37 21.10 17.38
C ASP A 225 16.81 21.13 15.95
N LEU A 226 16.03 22.17 15.64
CA LEU A 226 15.42 22.31 14.31
C LEU A 226 16.44 22.57 13.19
N GLN A 227 17.71 22.83 13.51
CA GLN A 227 18.81 22.94 12.55
C GLN A 227 19.64 21.65 12.45
N ASP A 228 19.49 20.72 13.39
CA ASP A 228 20.18 19.44 13.43
C ASP A 228 19.24 18.34 13.98
N VAL A 229 18.21 18.04 13.19
CA VAL A 229 17.19 17.06 13.58
C VAL A 229 17.82 15.68 13.73
N GLY A 230 18.66 15.26 12.78
CA GLY A 230 19.33 13.95 12.82
C GLY A 230 20.21 13.78 14.06
N GLY A 231 21.03 14.80 14.39
CA GLY A 231 21.92 14.76 15.57
C GLY A 231 21.18 14.76 16.91
N THR A 232 19.93 15.24 16.96
CA THR A 232 19.14 15.34 18.19
C THR A 232 17.96 14.36 18.27
N ALA A 233 17.69 13.58 17.20
CA ALA A 233 16.53 12.71 17.12
C ALA A 233 16.48 11.67 18.24
N GLU A 234 17.59 11.01 18.55
CA GLU A 234 17.64 9.99 19.60
C GLU A 234 17.35 10.58 20.99
N GLN A 235 17.83 11.81 21.25
CA GLN A 235 17.52 12.51 22.49
C GLN A 235 16.02 12.80 22.60
N ALA A 236 15.38 13.23 21.52
CA ALA A 236 13.94 13.45 21.48
C ALA A 236 13.16 12.14 21.69
N ARG A 237 13.53 11.06 21.00
CA ARG A 237 12.92 9.72 21.14
C ARG A 237 12.98 9.19 22.56
N SER A 238 14.10 9.39 23.26
CA SER A 238 14.25 8.99 24.66
C SER A 238 13.19 9.59 25.60
N ARG A 239 12.59 10.73 25.23
CA ARG A 239 11.50 11.37 25.98
C ARG A 239 10.15 10.67 25.80
N LEU A 240 10.00 9.89 24.73
CA LEU A 240 8.75 9.22 24.33
C LEU A 240 8.69 7.75 24.78
N THR A 241 9.85 7.12 25.04
CA THR A 241 9.94 5.68 25.39
C THR A 241 8.97 5.27 26.50
N GLY A 242 8.88 6.04 27.58
CA GLY A 242 8.02 5.71 28.72
C GLY A 242 6.52 5.72 28.37
N VAL A 243 6.08 6.64 27.52
CA VAL A 243 4.68 6.68 27.10
C VAL A 243 4.39 5.63 26.04
N LEU A 244 5.30 5.34 25.10
CA LEU A 244 5.11 4.27 24.10
C LEU A 244 5.02 2.88 24.73
N ALA A 245 5.84 2.60 25.75
CA ALA A 245 5.86 1.29 26.41
C ALA A 245 4.65 1.01 27.32
N ALA A 246 3.83 2.03 27.63
CA ALA A 246 2.72 1.87 28.54
C ALA A 246 1.56 1.11 27.86
N PRO A 247 1.06 0.02 28.48
CA PRO A 247 0.00 -0.78 27.89
C PRO A 247 -1.35 -0.05 27.94
N ALA A 248 -2.30 -0.54 27.15
CA ALA A 248 -3.70 -0.18 27.34
C ALA A 248 -4.20 -0.59 28.73
N VAL A 249 -5.26 0.07 29.20
CA VAL A 249 -5.90 -0.30 30.48
C VAL A 249 -6.38 -1.75 30.45
N PRO A 250 -6.35 -2.50 31.57
CA PRO A 250 -6.67 -3.94 31.56
C PRO A 250 -8.07 -4.32 31.04
N SER A 251 -9.02 -3.39 31.08
CA SER A 251 -10.38 -3.57 30.58
C SER A 251 -10.55 -3.21 29.10
N ALA A 252 -9.48 -2.78 28.42
CA ALA A 252 -9.54 -2.43 27.00
C ALA A 252 -9.85 -3.65 26.14
N HIS A 253 -10.49 -3.41 25.00
CA HIS A 253 -10.72 -4.45 24.01
C HIS A 253 -9.39 -4.95 23.44
N ARG A 254 -9.31 -6.26 23.21
CA ARG A 254 -8.25 -6.85 22.40
C ARG A 254 -8.59 -6.67 20.93
N ILE A 255 -7.69 -6.02 20.20
CA ILE A 255 -7.79 -5.82 18.75
C ILE A 255 -6.81 -6.80 18.08
N SER A 256 -7.28 -7.47 17.03
CA SER A 256 -6.43 -8.23 16.11
C SER A 256 -6.45 -7.51 14.77
N ALA A 257 -5.27 -7.28 14.20
CA ALA A 257 -5.11 -6.63 12.91
C ALA A 257 -4.62 -7.65 11.88
N VAL A 258 -5.20 -7.60 10.68
CA VAL A 258 -4.78 -8.38 9.52
C VAL A 258 -4.70 -7.41 8.36
N GLY A 259 -3.57 -7.41 7.64
CA GLY A 259 -3.43 -6.64 6.42
C GLY A 259 -4.40 -7.15 5.36
N HIS A 260 -5.08 -6.25 4.66
CA HIS A 260 -5.98 -6.60 3.57
C HIS A 260 -5.90 -5.52 2.50
N ALA A 261 -5.94 -5.93 1.24
CA ALA A 261 -6.03 -5.02 0.10
C ALA A 261 -7.24 -5.41 -0.76
N HIS A 262 -8.29 -4.62 -0.67
CA HIS A 262 -9.44 -4.72 -1.58
C HIS A 262 -9.05 -4.13 -2.94
N ILE A 263 -9.24 -4.89 -4.01
CA ILE A 263 -8.96 -4.45 -5.38
C ILE A 263 -10.16 -4.81 -6.24
N ASP A 264 -10.92 -3.81 -6.68
CA ASP A 264 -12.02 -4.08 -7.61
C ASP A 264 -11.50 -4.71 -8.90
N SER A 265 -12.10 -5.82 -9.31
CA SER A 265 -11.68 -6.52 -10.52
C SER A 265 -11.79 -5.63 -11.76
N ALA A 266 -12.84 -4.81 -11.85
CA ALA A 266 -12.99 -3.74 -12.81
C ALA A 266 -13.93 -2.68 -12.22
N TRP A 267 -13.42 -1.48 -11.98
CA TRP A 267 -14.23 -0.34 -11.52
C TRP A 267 -13.93 0.91 -12.36
N LEU A 268 -12.80 1.57 -12.08
CA LEU A 268 -12.36 2.76 -12.81
C LEU A 268 -11.19 2.47 -13.75
N TRP A 269 -10.84 1.20 -13.93
CA TRP A 269 -9.74 0.74 -14.77
C TRP A 269 -10.14 -0.57 -15.47
N PRO A 270 -9.52 -0.90 -16.60
CA PRO A 270 -9.77 -2.16 -17.32
C PRO A 270 -9.16 -3.36 -16.59
N LEU A 271 -9.66 -4.57 -16.89
CA LEU A 271 -9.18 -5.83 -16.29
C LEU A 271 -7.66 -6.03 -16.40
N ARG A 272 -7.07 -5.64 -17.54
CA ARG A 272 -5.62 -5.73 -17.75
C ARG A 272 -4.82 -4.91 -16.73
N GLU A 273 -5.38 -3.81 -16.22
CA GLU A 273 -4.74 -3.02 -15.19
C GLU A 273 -4.84 -3.72 -13.83
N THR A 274 -5.96 -4.37 -13.54
CA THR A 274 -6.13 -5.17 -12.31
C THR A 274 -5.05 -6.22 -12.15
N VAL A 275 -4.67 -6.91 -13.23
CA VAL A 275 -3.54 -7.87 -13.20
C VAL A 275 -2.27 -7.20 -12.65
N ARG A 276 -1.96 -5.99 -13.12
CA ARG A 276 -0.81 -5.20 -12.66
C ARG A 276 -0.98 -4.66 -11.25
N LYS A 277 -2.20 -4.22 -10.89
CA LYS A 277 -2.55 -3.78 -9.52
C LYS A 277 -2.28 -4.87 -8.51
N VAL A 278 -2.81 -6.06 -8.77
CA VAL A 278 -2.62 -7.23 -7.90
C VAL A 278 -1.14 -7.60 -7.84
N ALA A 279 -0.39 -7.57 -8.95
CA ALA A 279 1.03 -7.85 -8.97
C ALA A 279 1.85 -6.89 -8.09
N ARG A 280 1.55 -5.58 -8.16
CA ARG A 280 2.20 -4.54 -7.33
C ARG A 280 1.88 -4.72 -5.86
N THR A 281 0.60 -4.92 -5.54
CA THR A 281 0.15 -5.14 -4.16
C THR A 281 0.78 -6.40 -3.57
N THR A 282 0.71 -7.53 -4.27
CA THR A 282 1.29 -8.80 -3.77
C THR A 282 2.82 -8.73 -3.65
N SER A 283 3.52 -8.01 -4.54
CA SER A 283 4.96 -7.74 -4.39
C SER A 283 5.26 -6.91 -3.14
N ASN A 284 4.45 -5.89 -2.84
CA ASN A 284 4.59 -5.10 -1.62
C ASN A 284 4.34 -5.94 -0.37
N MET A 285 3.26 -6.73 -0.35
CA MET A 285 2.89 -7.51 0.83
C MET A 285 3.88 -8.64 1.07
N THR A 286 4.40 -9.29 0.02
CA THR A 286 5.45 -10.31 0.18
C THR A 286 6.77 -9.73 0.68
N ALA A 287 7.15 -8.52 0.24
CA ALA A 287 8.30 -7.82 0.82
C ALA A 287 8.06 -7.46 2.29
N LEU A 288 6.89 -6.91 2.64
CA LEU A 288 6.56 -6.56 4.02
C LEU A 288 6.53 -7.79 4.94
N LEU A 289 6.08 -8.94 4.44
CA LEU A 289 6.15 -10.20 5.18
C LEU A 289 7.60 -10.64 5.46
N GLU A 290 8.55 -10.35 4.58
CA GLU A 290 9.96 -10.65 4.80
C GLU A 290 10.57 -9.72 5.87
N ASP A 291 10.16 -8.45 5.87
CA ASP A 291 10.68 -7.43 6.79
C ASP A 291 10.02 -7.48 8.19
N GLU A 292 8.73 -7.85 8.27
CA GLU A 292 7.92 -7.81 9.50
C GLU A 292 7.42 -9.21 9.92
N PRO A 293 8.06 -9.87 10.91
CA PRO A 293 7.75 -11.24 11.29
C PRO A 293 6.30 -11.49 11.72
N ASP A 294 5.69 -10.53 12.44
CA ASP A 294 4.33 -10.64 12.99
C ASP A 294 3.24 -10.21 12.00
N PHE A 295 3.60 -9.70 10.82
CA PHE A 295 2.64 -9.27 9.81
C PHE A 295 1.93 -10.47 9.18
N VAL A 296 0.61 -10.33 9.01
CA VAL A 296 -0.24 -11.31 8.32
C VAL A 296 -1.09 -10.56 7.30
N PHE A 297 -1.18 -11.09 6.08
CA PHE A 297 -1.93 -10.49 4.99
C PHE A 297 -2.98 -11.46 4.44
N ALA A 298 -4.22 -11.02 4.27
CA ALA A 298 -5.34 -11.80 3.73
C ALA A 298 -5.84 -11.23 2.41
N MET A 299 -6.07 -12.11 1.43
CA MET A 299 -6.56 -11.73 0.09
C MET A 299 -7.63 -12.72 -0.39
N SER A 300 -8.76 -12.17 -0.85
CA SER A 300 -10.05 -12.85 -0.96
C SER A 300 -10.36 -13.47 -2.33
N GLN A 301 -10.10 -12.73 -3.41
CA GLN A 301 -10.64 -13.04 -4.75
C GLN A 301 -9.80 -14.07 -5.51
N ALA A 302 -10.22 -15.34 -5.58
CA ALA A 302 -9.45 -16.40 -6.26
C ALA A 302 -9.06 -16.06 -7.72
N GLN A 303 -9.91 -15.35 -8.45
CA GLN A 303 -9.61 -14.86 -9.81
C GLN A 303 -8.34 -14.00 -9.88
N GLN A 304 -8.07 -13.20 -8.86
CA GLN A 304 -6.86 -12.36 -8.80
C GLN A 304 -5.60 -13.19 -8.60
N TRP A 305 -5.67 -14.23 -7.76
CA TRP A 305 -4.60 -15.20 -7.60
C TRP A 305 -4.31 -15.92 -8.92
N ALA A 306 -5.35 -16.37 -9.62
CA ALA A 306 -5.22 -16.99 -10.95
C ALA A 306 -4.56 -16.05 -11.96
N TRP A 307 -4.92 -14.76 -11.98
CA TRP A 307 -4.26 -13.78 -12.85
C TRP A 307 -2.79 -13.58 -12.54
N VAL A 308 -2.40 -13.54 -11.26
CA VAL A 308 -0.98 -13.46 -10.89
C VAL A 308 -0.24 -14.71 -11.34
N ARG A 309 -0.80 -15.91 -11.09
CA ARG A 309 -0.22 -17.18 -11.56
C ARG A 309 0.01 -17.18 -13.07
N ASP A 310 -0.98 -16.74 -13.84
CA ASP A 310 -0.99 -16.87 -15.30
C ASP A 310 -0.20 -15.75 -16.00
N HIS A 311 -0.15 -14.54 -15.44
CA HIS A 311 0.43 -13.37 -16.12
C HIS A 311 1.66 -12.77 -15.44
N ARG A 312 1.97 -13.18 -14.21
CA ARG A 312 3.08 -12.68 -13.37
C ARG A 312 3.74 -13.82 -12.58
N PRO A 313 4.24 -14.87 -13.27
CA PRO A 313 4.82 -16.06 -12.63
C PRO A 313 5.97 -15.74 -11.65
N GLU A 314 6.73 -14.67 -11.92
CA GLU A 314 7.79 -14.14 -11.08
C GLU A 314 7.28 -13.61 -9.73
N VAL A 315 6.10 -12.99 -9.72
CA VAL A 315 5.41 -12.56 -8.48
C VAL A 315 4.74 -13.75 -7.81
N TRP A 316 4.11 -14.64 -8.60
CA TRP A 316 3.44 -15.84 -8.11
C TRP A 316 4.35 -16.74 -7.27
N ALA A 317 5.61 -16.90 -7.67
CA ALA A 317 6.59 -17.69 -6.93
C ALA A 317 6.77 -17.18 -5.49
N ARG A 318 6.84 -15.84 -5.30
CA ARG A 318 6.93 -15.21 -3.97
C ARG A 318 5.66 -15.40 -3.16
N VAL A 319 4.50 -15.24 -3.80
CA VAL A 319 3.18 -15.47 -3.17
C VAL A 319 3.06 -16.90 -2.66
N LYS A 320 3.37 -17.91 -3.48
CA LYS A 320 3.31 -19.32 -3.05
C LYS A 320 4.19 -19.62 -1.85
N LYS A 321 5.42 -19.07 -1.83
CA LYS A 321 6.31 -19.18 -0.66
C LYS A 321 5.66 -18.58 0.58
N ALA A 322 5.13 -17.36 0.48
CA ALA A 322 4.50 -16.66 1.60
C ALA A 322 3.23 -17.36 2.12
N VAL A 323 2.48 -18.04 1.25
CA VAL A 323 1.35 -18.91 1.64
C VAL A 323 1.84 -20.15 2.37
N ALA A 324 2.89 -20.81 1.87
CA ALA A 324 3.48 -21.98 2.53
C ALA A 324 4.06 -21.63 3.92
N ASP A 325 4.58 -20.42 4.08
CA ASP A 325 5.03 -19.86 5.36
C ASP A 325 3.87 -19.48 6.30
N GLY A 326 2.61 -19.56 5.83
CA GLY A 326 1.40 -19.40 6.63
C GLY A 326 0.99 -17.96 6.95
N ARG A 327 1.68 -16.95 6.39
CA ARG A 327 1.44 -15.52 6.72
C ARG A 327 0.79 -14.72 5.59
N PHE A 328 0.76 -15.27 4.37
CA PHE A 328 -0.12 -14.81 3.30
C PHE A 328 -1.32 -15.77 3.23
N VAL A 329 -2.48 -15.32 3.67
CA VAL A 329 -3.68 -16.14 3.88
C VAL A 329 -4.62 -16.04 2.67
N PRO A 330 -4.86 -17.13 1.93
CA PRO A 330 -5.97 -17.21 0.97
C PRO A 330 -7.29 -17.15 1.74
N ALA A 331 -8.10 -16.11 1.50
CA ALA A 331 -9.33 -15.84 2.24
C ALA A 331 -10.59 -15.93 1.35
N GLY A 332 -11.77 -16.03 1.97
CA GLY A 332 -13.08 -15.76 1.35
C GLY A 332 -13.68 -16.86 0.47
N GLY A 333 -12.88 -17.71 -0.18
CA GLY A 333 -13.36 -18.92 -0.86
C GLY A 333 -14.26 -18.73 -2.09
N MET A 334 -14.52 -17.50 -2.52
CA MET A 334 -15.28 -17.18 -3.74
C MET A 334 -14.33 -16.85 -4.91
N TRP A 335 -14.82 -17.03 -6.13
CA TRP A 335 -14.04 -16.70 -7.34
C TRP A 335 -13.78 -15.20 -7.47
N VAL A 336 -14.81 -14.39 -7.27
CA VAL A 336 -14.71 -12.93 -7.08
C VAL A 336 -15.57 -12.49 -5.90
N GLU A 337 -15.32 -11.28 -5.40
CA GLU A 337 -16.22 -10.58 -4.48
C GLU A 337 -17.43 -10.06 -5.25
N SER A 338 -18.38 -10.94 -5.53
CA SER A 338 -19.51 -10.61 -6.39
C SER A 338 -20.58 -9.76 -5.69
N ASP A 339 -21.41 -9.10 -6.50
CA ASP A 339 -22.75 -8.74 -6.04
C ASP A 339 -23.53 -10.01 -5.64
N THR A 340 -24.47 -9.88 -4.70
CA THR A 340 -25.26 -11.01 -4.21
C THR A 340 -26.75 -10.90 -4.46
N ASN A 341 -27.22 -9.82 -5.09
CA ASN A 341 -28.64 -9.60 -5.37
C ASN A 341 -29.02 -9.97 -6.80
N MET A 342 -28.17 -9.61 -7.76
CA MET A 342 -28.41 -9.76 -9.19
C MET A 342 -28.17 -11.19 -9.70
N PRO A 343 -27.11 -11.92 -9.28
CA PRO A 343 -26.87 -13.28 -9.77
C PRO A 343 -27.92 -14.27 -9.26
N GLY A 344 -28.30 -15.23 -10.11
CA GLY A 344 -29.13 -16.36 -9.69
C GLY A 344 -28.37 -17.33 -8.77
N SER A 345 -29.11 -18.16 -8.02
CA SER A 345 -28.53 -19.06 -7.01
C SER A 345 -27.48 -20.04 -7.56
N GLU A 346 -27.64 -20.51 -8.81
CA GLU A 346 -26.62 -21.36 -9.45
C GLU A 346 -25.32 -20.58 -9.68
N ALA A 347 -25.39 -19.32 -10.16
CA ALA A 347 -24.21 -18.50 -10.36
C ALA A 347 -23.51 -18.20 -9.02
N MET A 348 -24.29 -17.98 -7.95
CA MET A 348 -23.75 -17.82 -6.59
C MET A 348 -23.06 -19.09 -6.10
N ALA A 349 -23.66 -20.27 -6.30
CA ALA A 349 -23.03 -21.54 -5.96
C ALA A 349 -21.72 -21.75 -6.75
N ARG A 350 -21.68 -21.35 -8.03
CA ARG A 350 -20.47 -21.42 -8.85
C ARG A 350 -19.34 -20.53 -8.34
N GLN A 351 -19.63 -19.37 -7.74
CA GLN A 351 -18.59 -18.55 -7.10
C GLN A 351 -17.81 -19.35 -6.07
N PHE A 352 -18.49 -20.09 -5.19
CA PHE A 352 -17.85 -20.95 -4.20
C PHE A 352 -17.17 -22.16 -4.81
N VAL A 353 -17.83 -22.85 -5.76
CA VAL A 353 -17.25 -24.04 -6.40
C VAL A 353 -15.93 -23.70 -7.09
N HIS A 354 -15.86 -22.59 -7.84
CA HIS A 354 -14.65 -22.17 -8.53
C HIS A 354 -13.58 -21.64 -7.57
N GLY A 355 -13.96 -20.78 -6.61
CA GLY A 355 -13.03 -20.22 -5.62
C GLY A 355 -12.40 -21.28 -4.72
N LYS A 356 -13.22 -22.12 -4.08
CA LYS A 356 -12.74 -23.19 -3.21
C LYS A 356 -11.90 -24.22 -3.96
N ARG A 357 -12.30 -24.61 -5.17
CA ARG A 357 -11.50 -25.53 -5.99
C ARG A 357 -10.12 -24.96 -6.26
N PHE A 358 -10.03 -23.68 -6.64
CA PHE A 358 -8.75 -23.05 -6.89
C PHE A 358 -7.84 -23.07 -5.65
N PHE A 359 -8.33 -22.67 -4.49
CA PHE A 359 -7.51 -22.67 -3.27
C PHE A 359 -7.14 -24.07 -2.79
N LEU A 360 -8.03 -25.05 -2.95
CA LEU A 360 -7.73 -26.47 -2.69
C LEU A 360 -6.65 -26.99 -3.63
N ASP A 361 -6.78 -26.74 -4.94
CA ASP A 361 -5.86 -27.27 -5.95
C ASP A 361 -4.46 -26.62 -5.85
N GLU A 362 -4.39 -25.31 -5.60
CA GLU A 362 -3.12 -24.57 -5.55
C GLU A 362 -2.42 -24.66 -4.19
N PHE A 363 -3.18 -24.70 -3.09
CA PHE A 363 -2.64 -24.55 -1.73
C PHE A 363 -3.09 -25.62 -0.73
N GLY A 364 -4.03 -26.48 -1.09
CA GLY A 364 -4.65 -27.41 -0.15
C GLY A 364 -5.50 -26.71 0.93
N VAL A 365 -5.90 -25.46 0.70
CA VAL A 365 -6.65 -24.64 1.65
C VAL A 365 -8.14 -24.70 1.33
N GLU A 366 -8.94 -25.07 2.32
CA GLU A 366 -10.40 -24.94 2.25
C GLU A 366 -10.85 -23.79 3.17
N ASN A 367 -11.38 -22.71 2.59
CA ASN A 367 -11.85 -21.55 3.35
C ASN A 367 -13.08 -21.87 4.20
N ASP A 368 -13.04 -21.44 5.46
CA ASP A 368 -14.16 -21.53 6.40
C ASP A 368 -15.05 -20.28 6.37
N GLU A 369 -14.68 -19.26 5.59
CA GLU A 369 -15.29 -17.95 5.57
C GLU A 369 -15.61 -17.49 4.15
N ALA A 370 -16.72 -16.76 4.02
CA ALA A 370 -16.99 -15.88 2.88
C ALA A 370 -16.53 -14.46 3.22
N TRP A 371 -15.85 -13.79 2.29
CA TRP A 371 -15.30 -12.44 2.47
C TRP A 371 -15.91 -11.51 1.44
N LEU A 372 -16.83 -10.64 1.86
CA LEU A 372 -17.61 -9.74 1.00
C LEU A 372 -17.72 -8.33 1.62
N PRO A 373 -16.58 -7.63 1.83
CA PRO A 373 -16.53 -6.32 2.48
C PRO A 373 -17.27 -5.25 1.68
N ASP A 374 -17.22 -5.29 0.35
CA ASP A 374 -17.72 -4.21 -0.52
C ASP A 374 -18.97 -4.55 -1.35
N THR A 375 -19.70 -5.62 -0.99
CA THR A 375 -20.94 -6.00 -1.68
C THR A 375 -22.11 -5.07 -1.35
N PHE A 376 -22.86 -4.65 -2.37
CA PHE A 376 -24.01 -3.73 -2.23
C PHE A 376 -25.32 -4.46 -1.90
N GLY A 377 -25.42 -4.98 -0.68
CA GLY A 377 -26.61 -5.66 -0.17
C GLY A 377 -26.51 -7.18 -0.28
N PHE A 378 -27.37 -7.88 0.47
CA PHE A 378 -27.26 -9.32 0.71
C PHE A 378 -28.60 -10.03 0.52
N ALA A 379 -28.66 -10.99 -0.40
CA ALA A 379 -29.86 -11.80 -0.62
C ALA A 379 -30.18 -12.70 0.60
N ALA A 380 -31.47 -12.85 0.91
CA ALA A 380 -31.93 -13.57 2.10
C ALA A 380 -31.48 -15.04 2.13
N GLY A 381 -31.43 -15.72 0.98
CA GLY A 381 -31.02 -17.13 0.89
C GLY A 381 -29.50 -17.37 0.90
N LEU A 382 -28.67 -16.31 0.93
CA LEU A 382 -27.22 -16.43 0.90
C LEU A 382 -26.63 -17.24 2.08
N PRO A 383 -27.13 -17.16 3.33
CA PRO A 383 -26.64 -18.01 4.43
C PRO A 383 -26.73 -19.50 4.13
N GLN A 384 -27.80 -19.93 3.46
CA GLN A 384 -27.98 -21.33 3.08
C GLN A 384 -26.91 -21.75 2.05
N ILE A 385 -26.59 -20.90 1.09
CA ILE A 385 -25.57 -21.17 0.07
C ILE A 385 -24.17 -21.20 0.68
N ILE A 386 -23.82 -20.21 1.51
CA ILE A 386 -22.54 -20.15 2.25
C ILE A 386 -22.34 -21.44 3.05
N LYS A 387 -23.37 -21.84 3.81
CA LYS A 387 -23.34 -23.07 4.61
C LYS A 387 -23.24 -24.33 3.74
N ALA A 388 -23.97 -24.39 2.62
CA ALA A 388 -23.90 -25.52 1.70
C ALA A 388 -22.53 -25.66 1.02
N ALA A 389 -21.80 -24.55 0.84
CA ALA A 389 -20.42 -24.53 0.37
C ALA A 389 -19.39 -24.93 1.45
N GLY A 390 -19.83 -25.26 2.67
CA GLY A 390 -18.97 -25.65 3.79
C GLY A 390 -18.38 -24.49 4.58
N ALA A 391 -18.67 -23.24 4.22
CA ALA A 391 -18.24 -22.08 4.98
C ALA A 391 -19.12 -21.87 6.23
N LYS A 392 -18.49 -21.40 7.30
CA LYS A 392 -19.06 -21.17 8.64
C LYS A 392 -19.26 -19.69 8.95
N TYR A 393 -18.46 -18.82 8.33
CA TYR A 393 -18.42 -17.40 8.64
C TYR A 393 -18.68 -16.53 7.41
N LEU A 394 -19.17 -15.31 7.65
CA LEU A 394 -19.22 -14.23 6.67
C LEU A 394 -18.57 -13.00 7.30
N LEU A 395 -17.65 -12.38 6.57
CA LEU A 395 -17.14 -11.04 6.88
C LEU A 395 -17.67 -10.05 5.83
N THR A 396 -18.24 -8.95 6.32
CA THR A 396 -18.69 -7.84 5.46
C THR A 396 -18.60 -6.51 6.20
N GLN A 397 -18.47 -5.42 5.45
CA GLN A 397 -18.40 -4.06 5.98
C GLN A 397 -19.53 -3.16 5.45
N LYS A 398 -20.00 -3.35 4.21
CA LYS A 398 -20.90 -2.39 3.53
C LYS A 398 -22.21 -2.09 4.27
N ILE A 399 -22.70 -3.01 5.10
CA ILE A 399 -23.91 -2.82 5.92
C ILE A 399 -23.77 -1.61 6.87
N SER A 400 -22.54 -1.26 7.26
CA SER A 400 -22.22 -0.09 8.08
C SER A 400 -22.53 1.26 7.40
N TRP A 401 -22.71 1.29 6.08
CA TRP A 401 -23.00 2.51 5.31
C TRP A 401 -24.50 2.85 5.25
N SER A 402 -25.34 2.13 6.00
CA SER A 402 -26.79 2.37 6.04
C SER A 402 -27.11 3.76 6.60
N GLN A 403 -27.64 4.66 5.76
CA GLN A 403 -27.96 6.04 6.14
C GLN A 403 -29.21 6.17 7.03
N THR A 404 -30.20 5.30 6.81
CA THR A 404 -31.51 5.38 7.49
C THR A 404 -31.53 4.56 8.77
N ASN A 405 -31.11 3.30 8.70
CA ASN A 405 -31.18 2.37 9.81
C ASN A 405 -29.77 1.89 10.15
N LYS A 406 -29.23 2.36 11.28
CA LYS A 406 -27.96 1.86 11.80
C LYS A 406 -28.11 0.39 12.17
N PHE A 407 -27.31 -0.48 11.55
CA PHE A 407 -27.31 -1.89 11.88
C PHE A 407 -26.83 -2.10 13.33
N PRO A 408 -27.57 -2.84 14.17
CA PRO A 408 -27.33 -2.83 15.62
C PRO A 408 -26.23 -3.79 16.10
N HIS A 409 -25.65 -4.61 15.21
CA HIS A 409 -24.73 -5.68 15.58
C HIS A 409 -23.42 -5.63 14.78
N HIS A 410 -22.31 -5.98 15.43
CA HIS A 410 -21.01 -6.17 14.78
C HIS A 410 -20.62 -7.65 14.67
N THR A 411 -21.27 -8.51 15.43
CA THR A 411 -21.12 -9.96 15.38
C THR A 411 -22.47 -10.59 15.73
N PHE A 412 -23.01 -11.41 14.83
CA PHE A 412 -24.34 -11.98 14.97
C PHE A 412 -24.44 -13.30 14.20
N ARG A 413 -25.49 -14.08 14.48
CA ARG A 413 -25.86 -15.24 13.68
C ARG A 413 -26.83 -14.79 12.61
N TRP A 414 -26.47 -14.96 11.35
CA TRP A 414 -27.35 -14.66 10.23
C TRP A 414 -28.13 -15.92 9.84
N GLU A 415 -29.45 -15.87 9.96
CA GLU A 415 -30.39 -16.91 9.53
C GLU A 415 -31.12 -16.44 8.27
N GLY A 416 -31.25 -17.32 7.28
CA GLY A 416 -31.79 -17.04 5.94
C GLY A 416 -32.89 -17.98 5.53
#